data_AF-A0A4Q7J0J1-F1
#
_entry.id   AF-A0A4Q7J0J1-F1
#
_cell.length_a   1.000
_cell.length_b   1.000
_cell.length_c   1.000
_cell.angle_alpha   90.00
_cell.angle_beta   90.00
_cell.angle_gamma   90.00
#
_symmetry.space_group_name_H-M   'P 1'
#
loop_
_entity.id
_entity.type
_entity.pdbx_description
1 polymer ?
#
loop_
_entity_poly.entity_id
_entity_poly.type
_entity_poly.pdbx_seq_one_letter_code
_entity_poly.pdbx_strand_id
1 'polypeptide(L)'
;MSDYFERRRADADAKARRRREDEAAALANRLQAEAARAQLAREAKEAEREQARKDFLTRSEARQTRQDRRAGRWQARRDAVRTWVREHVLELMIYGLAVASAVMAIPSMAAFGTQVYGQAVGAGLFVLSELGMWAFAIGVTWTRRHRPGAPVWAYQLGTWVFAAVAFALNFAHGLAPGPPAVPGGAPVPGSVVHGLVMGAVSVAGVIAHQLLIAAPRRTPAERAAARQAAATARRVARAQRAALRTAVAEIDPDGTARLVFRPGRYRVRRFGRDLAEAAVPGLPVEPVTAVADSIAEQATAWLQTEPGRAVDGTPGRGPAGGRGEDGDAAGGDRAPVGPGPAPVSGGGAADPSTGSDQREPTPAKPRASRARKSRPTRPVRRSVEQLRREFADAIASGAADPNGGPMDPTSAQSIARTLRCGDHPARRLRREYESSKED
;
A
#
# COMPACT_ATOMS: atom_id res chain seq x y z
N MET A 1 117.68 14.90 54.78
CA MET A 1 117.50 14.44 53.37
C MET A 1 116.71 13.14 53.22
N SER A 2 116.59 12.29 54.25
CA SER A 2 115.86 11.00 54.20
C SER A 2 114.33 11.11 54.02
N ASP A 3 113.70 12.08 54.69
CA ASP A 3 112.22 12.26 54.73
C ASP A 3 111.60 12.58 53.34
N TYR A 4 112.33 13.27 52.46
CA TYR A 4 111.83 13.63 51.12
C TYR A 4 111.64 12.41 50.19
N PHE A 5 112.56 11.45 50.24
CA PHE A 5 112.48 10.25 49.40
C PHE A 5 111.38 9.29 49.88
N GLU A 6 111.11 9.26 51.18
CA GLU A 6 110.05 8.47 51.80
C GLU A 6 108.67 9.01 51.42
N ARG A 7 108.46 10.34 51.50
CA ARG A 7 107.24 10.99 51.02
C ARG A 7 107.01 10.77 49.53
N ARG A 8 108.06 10.84 48.70
CA ARG A 8 107.94 10.59 47.27
C ARG A 8 107.56 9.14 46.92
N ARG A 9 108.02 8.15 47.70
CA ARG A 9 107.59 6.75 47.55
C ARG A 9 106.14 6.56 48.01
N ALA A 10 105.77 7.14 49.15
CA ALA A 10 104.41 7.11 49.65
C ALA A 10 103.40 7.75 48.67
N ASP A 11 103.76 8.88 48.06
CA ASP A 11 102.95 9.56 47.04
C ASP A 11 102.86 8.75 45.74
N ALA A 12 103.95 8.11 45.32
CA ALA A 12 103.94 7.22 44.15
C ALA A 12 103.04 5.99 44.38
N ASP A 13 103.09 5.40 45.57
CA ASP A 13 102.24 4.27 45.96
C ASP A 13 100.77 4.69 46.06
N ALA A 14 100.48 5.86 46.63
CA ALA A 14 99.12 6.41 46.70
C ALA A 14 98.55 6.67 45.30
N LYS A 15 99.36 7.21 44.37
CA LYS A 15 98.96 7.43 42.97
C LYS A 15 98.73 6.11 42.24
N ALA A 16 99.55 5.09 42.48
CA ALA A 16 99.39 3.76 41.90
C ALA A 16 98.16 3.02 42.43
N ARG A 17 97.74 3.27 43.68
CA ARG A 17 96.47 2.74 44.24
C ARG A 17 95.26 3.43 43.63
N ARG A 18 95.24 4.76 43.59
CA ARG A 18 94.17 5.54 42.95
C ARG A 18 93.97 5.14 41.50
N ARG A 19 95.07 4.97 40.73
CA ARG A 19 94.99 4.51 39.35
C ARG A 19 94.36 3.12 39.20
N ARG A 20 94.66 2.18 40.11
CA ARG A 20 94.05 0.84 40.11
C ARG A 20 92.57 0.89 40.49
N GLU A 21 92.20 1.75 41.44
CA GLU A 21 90.81 1.99 41.83
C GLU A 21 90.02 2.64 40.69
N ASP A 22 90.59 3.63 40.01
CA ASP A 22 90.00 4.29 38.86
C ASP A 22 89.82 3.33 37.68
N GLU A 23 90.81 2.48 37.40
CA GLU A 23 90.74 1.46 36.34
C GLU A 23 89.69 0.38 36.69
N ALA A 24 89.61 -0.05 37.94
CA ALA A 24 88.58 -0.98 38.41
C ALA A 24 87.17 -0.36 38.33
N ALA A 25 87.02 0.90 38.73
CA ALA A 25 85.77 1.64 38.62
C ALA A 25 85.34 1.84 37.16
N ALA A 26 86.28 2.14 36.26
CA ALA A 26 86.01 2.28 34.83
C ALA A 26 85.53 0.95 34.20
N LEU A 27 86.14 -0.18 34.58
CA LEU A 27 85.69 -1.50 34.13
C LEU A 27 84.31 -1.86 34.68
N ALA A 28 84.05 -1.60 35.97
CA ALA A 28 82.74 -1.82 36.58
C ALA A 28 81.65 -0.99 35.88
N ASN A 29 81.92 0.29 35.58
CA ASN A 29 81.00 1.16 34.85
C ASN A 29 80.73 0.65 33.42
N ARG A 30 81.73 0.12 32.72
CA ARG A 30 81.55 -0.47 31.38
C ARG A 30 80.69 -1.72 31.42
N LEU A 31 80.94 -2.63 32.35
CA LEU A 31 80.13 -3.84 32.52
C LEU A 31 78.68 -3.50 32.88
N GLN A 32 78.45 -2.51 33.75
CA GLN A 32 77.10 -2.03 34.06
C GLN A 32 76.41 -1.41 32.84
N ALA A 33 77.11 -0.59 32.05
CA ALA A 33 76.57 0.00 30.84
C ALA A 33 76.21 -1.05 29.78
N GLU A 34 77.03 -2.09 29.61
CA GLU A 34 76.75 -3.21 28.72
C GLU A 34 75.58 -4.06 29.20
N ALA A 35 75.50 -4.35 30.50
CA ALA A 35 74.37 -5.06 31.10
C ALA A 35 73.06 -4.29 30.92
N ALA A 36 73.06 -2.96 31.13
CA ALA A 36 71.91 -2.10 30.92
C ALA A 36 71.46 -2.08 29.44
N ARG A 37 72.41 -1.98 28.49
CA ARG A 37 72.11 -2.07 27.05
C ARG A 37 71.53 -3.44 26.66
N ALA A 38 72.07 -4.51 27.22
CA ALA A 38 71.57 -5.86 26.96
C ALA A 38 70.16 -6.06 27.52
N GLN A 39 69.83 -5.48 28.68
CA GLN A 39 68.48 -5.50 29.24
C GLN A 39 67.50 -4.70 28.36
N LEU A 40 67.83 -3.46 28.01
CA LEU A 40 67.00 -2.64 27.11
C LEU A 40 66.76 -3.33 25.75
N ALA A 41 67.76 -4.02 25.21
CA ALA A 41 67.61 -4.78 23.97
C ALA A 41 66.68 -5.99 24.09
N ARG A 42 66.60 -6.62 25.27
CA ARG A 42 65.65 -7.73 25.53
C ARG A 42 64.24 -7.20 25.66
N GLU A 43 64.05 -6.14 26.44
CA GLU A 43 62.76 -5.47 26.63
C GLU A 43 62.21 -4.95 25.30
N ALA A 44 63.05 -4.33 24.46
CA ALA A 44 62.66 -3.88 23.13
C ALA A 44 62.17 -5.04 22.23
N LYS A 45 62.88 -6.18 22.25
CA LYS A 45 62.47 -7.37 21.47
C LYS A 45 61.18 -8.00 21.99
N GLU A 46 60.95 -7.97 23.29
CA GLU A 46 59.71 -8.47 23.90
C GLU A 46 58.53 -7.56 23.54
N ALA A 47 58.70 -6.25 23.63
CA ALA A 47 57.71 -5.27 23.22
C ALA A 47 57.34 -5.41 21.74
N GLU A 48 58.33 -5.60 20.85
CA GLU A 48 58.10 -5.82 19.42
C GLU A 48 57.31 -7.11 19.16
N ARG A 49 57.64 -8.21 19.86
CA ARG A 49 56.90 -9.48 19.74
C ARG A 49 55.46 -9.35 20.25
N GLU A 50 55.24 -8.60 21.31
CA GLU A 50 53.90 -8.36 21.84
C GLU A 50 53.06 -7.49 20.88
N GLN A 51 53.65 -6.45 20.30
CA GLN A 51 53.02 -5.64 19.26
C GLN A 51 52.69 -6.49 18.02
N ALA A 52 53.61 -7.32 17.55
CA ALA A 52 53.37 -8.22 16.42
C ALA A 52 52.20 -9.20 16.69
N ARG A 53 52.05 -9.68 17.93
CA ARG A 53 50.89 -10.51 18.32
C ARG A 53 49.59 -9.73 18.31
N LYS A 54 49.57 -8.51 18.85
CA LYS A 54 48.38 -7.63 18.85
C LYS A 54 47.97 -7.25 17.42
N ASP A 55 48.93 -6.94 16.56
CA ASP A 55 48.68 -6.63 15.15
C ASP A 55 48.14 -7.85 14.39
N PHE A 56 48.67 -9.04 14.66
CA PHE A 56 48.17 -10.26 14.04
C PHE A 56 46.71 -10.54 14.43
N LEU A 57 46.36 -10.41 15.72
CA LEU A 57 44.99 -10.57 16.21
C LEU A 57 44.05 -9.52 15.62
N THR A 58 44.47 -8.25 15.60
CA THR A 58 43.67 -7.17 15.00
C THR A 58 43.43 -7.42 13.50
N ARG A 59 44.44 -7.90 12.78
CA ARG A 59 44.31 -8.25 11.35
C ARG A 59 43.43 -9.47 11.13
N SER A 60 43.47 -10.48 12.00
CA SER A 60 42.63 -11.67 11.88
C SER A 60 41.16 -11.35 12.18
N GLU A 61 40.87 -10.57 13.22
CA GLU A 61 39.54 -10.05 13.53
C GLU A 61 39.00 -9.15 12.42
N ALA A 62 39.83 -8.26 11.88
CA ALA A 62 39.45 -7.44 10.73
C ALA A 62 39.16 -8.27 9.47
N ARG A 63 39.85 -9.41 9.28
CA ARG A 63 39.58 -10.34 8.18
C ARG A 63 38.29 -11.12 8.41
N GLN A 64 38.05 -11.63 9.61
CA GLN A 64 36.81 -12.35 9.96
C GLN A 64 35.60 -11.44 9.82
N THR A 65 35.62 -10.25 10.43
CA THR A 65 34.52 -9.28 10.30
C THR A 65 34.24 -8.88 8.84
N ARG A 66 35.26 -8.79 7.98
CA ARG A 66 35.08 -8.57 6.53
C ARG A 66 34.43 -9.78 5.84
N GLN A 67 34.84 -11.00 6.20
CA GLN A 67 34.24 -12.23 5.67
C GLN A 67 32.79 -12.38 6.13
N ASP A 68 32.50 -12.14 7.41
CA ASP A 68 31.14 -12.19 7.98
C ASP A 68 30.24 -11.13 7.35
N ARG A 69 30.74 -9.91 7.15
CA ARG A 69 29.99 -8.87 6.43
C ARG A 69 29.71 -9.26 4.98
N ARG A 70 30.63 -9.94 4.30
CA ARG A 70 30.41 -10.44 2.93
C ARG A 70 29.39 -11.58 2.93
N ALA A 71 29.53 -12.55 3.82
CA ALA A 71 28.61 -13.67 3.97
C ALA A 71 27.20 -13.18 4.33
N GLY A 72 27.07 -12.25 5.27
CA GLY A 72 25.81 -11.63 5.65
C GLY A 72 25.16 -10.86 4.50
N ARG A 73 25.94 -10.12 3.68
CA ARG A 73 25.40 -9.49 2.46
C ARG A 73 24.89 -10.52 1.45
N TRP A 74 25.60 -11.63 1.28
CA TRP A 74 25.17 -12.71 0.40
C TRP A 74 23.90 -13.41 0.91
N GLN A 75 23.82 -13.68 2.21
CA GLN A 75 22.62 -14.24 2.84
C GLN A 75 21.44 -13.28 2.71
N ALA A 76 21.62 -12.00 3.06
CA ALA A 76 20.58 -10.98 2.90
C ALA A 76 20.11 -10.85 1.45
N ARG A 77 21.02 -10.92 0.47
CA ARG A 77 20.66 -10.96 -0.95
C ARG A 77 19.84 -12.21 -1.30
N ARG A 78 20.24 -13.38 -0.81
CA ARG A 78 19.51 -14.64 -1.05
C ARG A 78 18.13 -14.61 -0.42
N ASP A 79 18.00 -14.06 0.77
CA ASP A 79 16.71 -13.95 1.46
C ASP A 79 15.82 -12.91 0.83
N ALA A 80 16.38 -11.78 0.35
CA ALA A 80 15.66 -10.80 -0.46
C ALA A 80 15.15 -11.43 -1.76
N VAL A 81 16.00 -12.17 -2.49
CA VAL A 81 15.60 -12.89 -3.70
C VAL A 81 14.54 -13.94 -3.39
N ARG A 82 14.69 -14.73 -2.31
CA ARG A 82 13.69 -15.74 -1.92
C ARG A 82 12.35 -15.12 -1.56
N THR A 83 12.36 -14.00 -0.83
CA THR A 83 11.15 -13.27 -0.46
C THR A 83 10.49 -12.71 -1.71
N TRP A 84 11.25 -12.08 -2.59
CA TRP A 84 10.76 -11.60 -3.88
C TRP A 84 10.16 -12.72 -4.73
N VAL A 85 10.85 -13.85 -4.88
CA VAL A 85 10.34 -15.03 -5.61
C VAL A 85 9.04 -15.51 -4.97
N ARG A 86 8.96 -15.62 -3.63
CA ARG A 86 7.74 -16.03 -2.91
C ARG A 86 6.57 -15.09 -3.15
N GLU A 87 6.81 -13.78 -3.18
CA GLU A 87 5.80 -12.77 -3.50
C GLU A 87 5.35 -12.83 -4.97
N HIS A 88 6.25 -13.26 -5.86
CA HIS A 88 6.04 -13.25 -7.31
C HIS A 88 5.87 -14.64 -7.92
N VAL A 89 5.67 -15.72 -7.13
CA VAL A 89 5.60 -17.11 -7.66
C VAL A 89 4.55 -17.22 -8.77
N LEU A 90 3.35 -16.69 -8.52
CA LEU A 90 2.27 -16.72 -9.51
C LEU A 90 2.63 -15.94 -10.78
N GLU A 91 3.26 -14.78 -10.63
CA GLU A 91 3.72 -13.98 -11.76
C GLU A 91 4.79 -14.72 -12.58
N LEU A 92 5.77 -15.32 -11.90
CA LEU A 92 6.83 -16.10 -12.53
C LEU A 92 6.29 -17.33 -13.27
N MET A 93 5.29 -18.03 -12.72
CA MET A 93 4.66 -19.16 -13.43
C MET A 93 3.89 -18.70 -14.66
N ILE A 94 3.15 -17.60 -14.56
CA ILE A 94 2.39 -17.04 -15.69
C ILE A 94 3.36 -16.54 -16.78
N TYR A 95 4.44 -15.85 -16.41
CA TYR A 95 5.45 -15.41 -17.36
C TYR A 95 6.24 -16.58 -17.95
N GLY A 96 6.56 -17.60 -17.17
CA GLY A 96 7.20 -18.82 -17.66
C GLY A 96 6.35 -19.53 -18.72
N LEU A 97 5.05 -19.69 -18.46
CA LEU A 97 4.11 -20.21 -19.44
C LEU A 97 4.03 -19.33 -20.69
N ALA A 98 3.94 -18.01 -20.52
CA ALA A 98 3.90 -17.07 -21.62
C ALA A 98 5.16 -17.14 -22.52
N VAL A 99 6.34 -17.25 -21.91
CA VAL A 99 7.61 -17.40 -22.64
C VAL A 99 7.62 -18.73 -23.40
N ALA A 100 7.22 -19.83 -22.76
CA ALA A 100 7.14 -21.13 -23.42
C ALA A 100 6.16 -21.10 -24.62
N SER A 101 4.99 -20.49 -24.47
CA SER A 101 4.04 -20.28 -25.56
C SER A 101 4.60 -19.40 -26.66
N ALA A 102 5.28 -18.31 -26.32
CA ALA A 102 5.88 -17.39 -27.28
C ALA A 102 6.98 -18.06 -28.12
N VAL A 103 7.86 -18.85 -27.48
CA VAL A 103 8.93 -19.59 -28.18
C VAL A 103 8.36 -20.55 -29.23
N MET A 104 7.20 -21.15 -28.98
CA MET A 104 6.55 -22.04 -29.96
C MET A 104 5.69 -21.31 -30.98
N ALA A 105 4.97 -20.26 -30.57
CA ALA A 105 4.01 -19.54 -31.41
C ALA A 105 4.69 -18.55 -32.37
N ILE A 106 5.77 -17.88 -31.94
CA ILE A 106 6.45 -16.88 -32.78
C ILE A 106 6.97 -17.48 -34.08
N PRO A 107 7.71 -18.61 -34.08
CA PRO A 107 8.23 -19.18 -35.31
C PRO A 107 7.12 -19.69 -36.24
N SER A 108 6.08 -20.32 -35.70
CA SER A 108 4.98 -20.87 -36.51
C SER A 108 4.16 -19.77 -37.18
N MET A 109 3.87 -18.69 -36.47
CA MET A 109 3.16 -17.54 -37.03
C MET A 109 4.02 -16.70 -37.95
N ALA A 110 5.33 -16.58 -37.71
CA ALA A 110 6.23 -15.95 -38.67
C ALA A 110 6.27 -16.72 -39.98
N ALA A 111 6.36 -18.07 -39.93
CA ALA A 111 6.29 -18.91 -41.11
C ALA A 111 4.96 -18.71 -41.86
N PHE A 112 3.83 -18.71 -41.15
CA PHE A 112 2.52 -18.47 -41.78
C PHE A 112 2.40 -17.04 -42.36
N GLY A 113 2.80 -16.02 -41.61
CA GLY A 113 2.74 -14.63 -42.05
C GLY A 113 3.59 -14.40 -43.29
N THR A 114 4.78 -15.00 -43.35
CA THR A 114 5.65 -14.91 -44.54
C THR A 114 5.03 -15.56 -45.77
N GLN A 115 4.23 -16.64 -45.60
CA GLN A 115 3.50 -17.29 -46.69
C GLN A 115 2.32 -16.45 -47.20
N VAL A 116 1.62 -15.74 -46.31
CA VAL A 116 0.41 -14.99 -46.67
C VAL A 116 0.72 -13.56 -47.16
N TYR A 117 1.67 -12.87 -46.51
CA TYR A 117 1.91 -11.44 -46.71
C TYR A 117 3.32 -11.12 -47.25
N GLY A 118 4.13 -12.13 -47.53
CA GLY A 118 5.53 -11.98 -47.93
C GLY A 118 6.48 -11.75 -46.73
N GLN A 119 7.79 -11.87 -46.96
CA GLN A 119 8.77 -12.02 -45.87
C GLN A 119 8.82 -10.84 -44.89
N ALA A 120 8.84 -9.61 -45.38
CA ALA A 120 9.01 -8.42 -44.53
C ALA A 120 7.73 -8.04 -43.76
N VAL A 121 6.57 -8.07 -44.42
CA VAL A 121 5.30 -7.64 -43.83
C VAL A 121 4.70 -8.72 -42.92
N GLY A 122 4.82 -9.99 -43.33
CA GLY A 122 4.31 -11.13 -42.58
C GLY A 122 4.99 -11.34 -41.22
N ALA A 123 6.31 -11.18 -41.16
CA ALA A 123 7.05 -11.26 -39.90
C ALA A 123 6.74 -10.08 -38.97
N GLY A 124 6.61 -8.87 -39.52
CA GLY A 124 6.34 -7.65 -38.75
C GLY A 124 4.93 -7.62 -38.13
N LEU A 125 3.90 -8.08 -38.84
CA LEU A 125 2.51 -8.02 -38.37
C LEU A 125 2.28 -8.85 -37.11
N PHE A 126 2.90 -10.02 -37.05
CA PHE A 126 2.78 -10.91 -35.90
C PHE A 126 3.47 -10.34 -34.66
N VAL A 127 4.69 -9.83 -34.85
CA VAL A 127 5.44 -9.16 -33.78
C VAL A 127 4.65 -7.96 -33.24
N LEU A 128 4.04 -7.15 -34.09
CA LEU A 128 3.25 -6.00 -33.67
C LEU A 128 1.96 -6.37 -32.92
N SER A 129 1.25 -7.42 -33.34
CA SER A 129 -0.01 -7.82 -32.73
C SER A 129 0.18 -8.51 -31.37
N GLU A 130 1.12 -9.44 -31.28
CA GLU A 130 1.43 -10.13 -30.02
C GLU A 130 2.16 -9.22 -29.03
N LEU A 131 3.22 -8.51 -29.44
CA LEU A 131 3.91 -7.58 -28.54
C LEU A 131 3.02 -6.39 -28.17
N GLY A 132 2.15 -5.95 -29.06
CA GLY A 132 1.17 -4.91 -28.78
C GLY A 132 0.27 -5.30 -27.61
N MET A 133 -0.34 -6.48 -27.67
CA MET A 133 -1.17 -7.02 -26.58
C MET A 133 -0.42 -7.08 -25.25
N TRP A 134 0.81 -7.61 -25.25
CA TRP A 134 1.66 -7.71 -24.06
C TRP A 134 2.08 -6.34 -23.52
N ALA A 135 2.41 -5.38 -24.38
CA ALA A 135 2.75 -4.03 -23.97
C ALA A 135 1.58 -3.35 -23.26
N PHE A 136 0.36 -3.49 -23.78
CA PHE A 136 -0.85 -2.98 -23.11
C PHE A 136 -1.11 -3.70 -21.78
N ALA A 137 -0.95 -5.03 -21.72
CA ALA A 137 -1.14 -5.80 -20.50
C ALA A 137 -0.14 -5.41 -19.41
N ILE A 138 1.14 -5.26 -19.75
CA ILE A 138 2.19 -4.75 -18.87
C ILE A 138 1.89 -3.31 -18.44
N GLY A 139 1.39 -2.47 -19.35
CA GLY A 139 0.95 -1.11 -19.07
C GLY A 139 -0.12 -1.03 -17.98
N VAL A 140 -1.08 -1.97 -17.96
CA VAL A 140 -2.08 -2.07 -16.88
C VAL A 140 -1.40 -2.34 -15.54
N THR A 141 -0.53 -3.34 -15.48
CA THR A 141 0.16 -3.75 -14.24
C THR A 141 1.09 -2.66 -13.72
N TRP A 142 1.88 -2.06 -14.62
CA TRP A 142 2.76 -0.93 -14.30
C TRP A 142 1.99 0.26 -13.74
N THR A 143 0.91 0.66 -14.41
CA THR A 143 0.09 1.80 -14.00
C THR A 143 -0.58 1.54 -12.65
N ARG A 144 -1.07 0.33 -12.40
CA ARG A 144 -1.67 -0.02 -11.09
C ARG A 144 -0.66 0.01 -9.94
N ARG A 145 0.59 -0.37 -10.18
CA ARG A 145 1.66 -0.34 -9.15
C ARG A 145 2.17 1.08 -8.88
N HIS A 146 2.43 1.87 -9.92
CA HIS A 146 3.07 3.18 -9.78
C HIS A 146 2.09 4.35 -9.69
N ARG A 147 0.85 4.18 -10.18
CA ARG A 147 -0.18 5.22 -10.22
C ARG A 147 -1.56 4.63 -9.87
N PRO A 148 -1.80 4.23 -8.61
CA PRO A 148 -3.01 3.50 -8.19
C PRO A 148 -4.34 4.25 -8.39
N GLY A 149 -4.30 5.56 -8.67
CA GLY A 149 -5.48 6.38 -9.01
C GLY A 149 -5.67 6.64 -10.51
N ALA A 150 -4.73 6.26 -11.37
CA ALA A 150 -4.81 6.53 -12.80
C ALA A 150 -5.81 5.59 -13.49
N PRO A 151 -6.58 6.09 -14.48
CA PRO A 151 -7.43 5.24 -15.29
C PRO A 151 -6.59 4.28 -16.14
N VAL A 152 -6.93 2.99 -16.10
CA VAL A 152 -6.27 1.95 -16.91
C VAL A 152 -7.14 1.43 -18.05
N TRP A 153 -8.32 2.03 -18.27
CA TRP A 153 -9.30 1.55 -19.23
C TRP A 153 -8.75 1.54 -20.66
N ALA A 154 -7.91 2.51 -21.02
CA ALA A 154 -7.30 2.58 -22.35
C ALA A 154 -6.34 1.41 -22.59
N TYR A 155 -5.51 1.06 -21.59
CA TYR A 155 -4.64 -0.12 -21.67
C TYR A 155 -5.43 -1.42 -21.73
N GLN A 156 -6.50 -1.54 -20.94
CA GLN A 156 -7.39 -2.70 -20.98
C GLN A 156 -8.06 -2.84 -22.34
N LEU A 157 -8.59 -1.74 -22.90
CA LEU A 157 -9.20 -1.72 -24.22
C LEU A 157 -8.20 -2.15 -25.30
N GLY A 158 -6.97 -1.63 -25.25
CA GLY A 158 -5.88 -2.07 -26.13
C GLY A 158 -5.66 -3.58 -26.03
N THR A 159 -5.50 -4.13 -24.82
CA THR A 159 -5.35 -5.58 -24.63
C THR A 159 -6.50 -6.38 -25.23
N TRP A 160 -7.76 -5.96 -25.03
CA TRP A 160 -8.92 -6.66 -25.58
C TRP A 160 -8.98 -6.63 -27.11
N VAL A 161 -8.67 -5.48 -27.71
CA VAL A 161 -8.66 -5.32 -29.18
C VAL A 161 -7.60 -6.23 -29.80
N PHE A 162 -6.37 -6.20 -29.28
CA PHE A 162 -5.31 -7.06 -29.80
C PHE A 162 -5.56 -8.55 -29.54
N ALA A 163 -6.13 -8.91 -28.38
CA ALA A 163 -6.55 -10.29 -28.11
C ALA A 163 -7.64 -10.76 -29.09
N ALA A 164 -8.62 -9.92 -29.43
CA ALA A 164 -9.64 -10.25 -30.41
C ALA A 164 -9.05 -10.46 -31.81
N VAL A 165 -8.10 -9.62 -32.22
CA VAL A 165 -7.37 -9.79 -33.49
C VAL A 165 -6.56 -11.08 -33.49
N ALA A 166 -5.81 -11.35 -32.42
CA ALA A 166 -5.04 -12.59 -32.27
C ALA A 166 -5.95 -13.83 -32.31
N PHE A 167 -7.07 -13.81 -31.60
CA PHE A 167 -8.08 -14.86 -31.66
C PHE A 167 -8.57 -15.07 -33.09
N ALA A 168 -8.95 -14.02 -33.80
CA ALA A 168 -9.49 -14.11 -35.15
C ALA A 168 -8.47 -14.68 -36.14
N LEU A 169 -7.20 -14.26 -36.06
CA LEU A 169 -6.13 -14.79 -36.91
C LEU A 169 -5.85 -16.27 -36.64
N ASN A 170 -5.76 -16.68 -35.37
CA ASN A 170 -5.56 -18.08 -34.98
C ASN A 170 -6.77 -18.95 -35.35
N PHE A 171 -7.98 -18.41 -35.21
CA PHE A 171 -9.22 -19.06 -35.62
C PHE A 171 -9.24 -19.27 -37.14
N ALA A 172 -8.95 -18.23 -37.92
CA ALA A 172 -8.87 -18.32 -39.37
C ALA A 172 -7.79 -19.32 -39.82
N HIS A 173 -6.65 -19.37 -39.12
CA HIS A 173 -5.60 -20.35 -39.39
C HIS A 173 -6.08 -21.80 -39.16
N GLY A 174 -6.85 -22.05 -38.09
CA GLY A 174 -7.41 -23.39 -37.83
C GLY A 174 -8.56 -23.81 -38.76
N LEU A 175 -9.13 -22.86 -39.53
CA LEU A 175 -10.05 -23.16 -40.62
C LEU A 175 -9.33 -23.54 -41.92
N ALA A 176 -8.08 -23.13 -42.08
CA ALA A 176 -7.29 -23.47 -43.26
C ALA A 176 -6.85 -24.95 -43.21
N PRO A 177 -6.77 -25.64 -44.36
CA PRO A 177 -6.18 -26.97 -44.41
C PRO A 177 -4.73 -26.94 -43.91
N GLY A 178 -4.43 -27.83 -42.96
CA GLY A 178 -3.10 -27.98 -42.41
C GLY A 178 -2.19 -28.81 -43.32
N PRO A 179 -0.86 -28.67 -43.17
CA PRO A 179 0.08 -29.57 -43.83
C PRO A 179 -0.21 -31.03 -43.41
N PRO A 180 0.09 -32.00 -44.28
CA PRO A 180 -0.14 -33.41 -43.97
C PRO A 180 0.68 -33.81 -42.74
N ALA A 181 0.04 -34.55 -41.83
CA ALA A 181 0.67 -35.00 -40.58
C ALA A 181 1.84 -35.97 -40.82
N VAL A 182 1.88 -36.61 -42.00
CA VAL A 182 2.92 -37.54 -42.43
C VAL A 182 3.41 -37.11 -43.82
N PRO A 183 4.72 -37.16 -44.12
CA PRO A 183 5.23 -36.89 -45.46
C PRO A 183 4.51 -37.78 -46.50
N GLY A 184 3.88 -37.16 -47.50
CA GLY A 184 3.08 -37.84 -48.53
C GLY A 184 1.61 -38.13 -48.17
N GLY A 185 1.16 -37.73 -46.98
CA GLY A 185 -0.25 -37.84 -46.57
C GLY A 185 -1.16 -36.78 -47.21
N ALA A 186 -2.47 -36.98 -47.09
CA ALA A 186 -3.46 -35.96 -47.45
C ALA A 186 -3.42 -34.77 -46.46
N PRO A 187 -3.70 -33.54 -46.91
CA PRO A 187 -3.82 -32.37 -46.03
C PRO A 187 -4.87 -32.63 -44.95
N VAL A 188 -4.60 -32.19 -43.72
CA VAL A 188 -5.61 -32.27 -42.65
C VAL A 188 -6.67 -31.21 -42.94
N PRO A 189 -7.95 -31.56 -43.14
CA PRO A 189 -8.98 -30.57 -43.38
C PRO A 189 -9.11 -29.66 -42.16
N GLY A 190 -9.13 -28.35 -42.39
CA GLY A 190 -9.44 -27.38 -41.34
C GLY A 190 -10.85 -27.61 -40.80
N SER A 191 -11.09 -27.26 -39.53
CA SER A 191 -12.42 -27.38 -38.93
C SER A 191 -12.71 -26.22 -37.99
N VAL A 192 -13.99 -25.88 -37.87
CA VAL A 192 -14.46 -24.82 -36.95
C VAL A 192 -14.02 -25.10 -35.52
N VAL A 193 -14.04 -26.38 -35.10
CA VAL A 193 -13.60 -26.79 -33.76
C VAL A 193 -12.09 -26.52 -33.60
N HIS A 194 -11.27 -26.86 -34.59
CA HIS A 194 -9.83 -26.63 -34.54
C HIS A 194 -9.50 -25.13 -34.50
N GLY A 195 -10.17 -24.32 -35.32
CA GLY A 195 -10.10 -22.86 -35.25
C GLY A 195 -10.48 -22.31 -33.88
N LEU A 196 -11.59 -22.76 -33.30
CA LEU A 196 -12.02 -22.31 -31.96
C LEU A 196 -10.99 -22.65 -30.89
N VAL A 197 -10.44 -23.86 -30.90
CA VAL A 197 -9.41 -24.29 -29.95
C VAL A 197 -8.15 -23.43 -30.11
N MET A 198 -7.66 -23.26 -31.34
CA MET A 198 -6.49 -22.43 -31.64
C MET A 198 -6.67 -20.98 -31.19
N GLY A 199 -7.82 -20.36 -31.52
CA GLY A 199 -8.15 -19.00 -31.10
C GLY A 199 -8.26 -18.88 -29.58
N ALA A 200 -8.95 -19.81 -28.91
CA ALA A 200 -9.13 -19.74 -27.47
C ALA A 200 -7.81 -19.91 -26.72
N VAL A 201 -6.95 -20.85 -27.15
CA VAL A 201 -5.65 -21.09 -26.54
C VAL A 201 -4.72 -19.89 -26.70
N SER A 202 -4.76 -19.18 -27.84
CA SER A 202 -3.90 -18.01 -28.07
C SER A 202 -4.20 -16.85 -27.10
N VAL A 203 -5.46 -16.63 -26.75
CA VAL A 203 -5.86 -15.56 -25.81
C VAL A 203 -5.92 -15.99 -24.34
N ALA A 204 -5.93 -17.29 -24.06
CA ALA A 204 -6.08 -17.83 -22.71
C ALA A 204 -5.02 -17.30 -21.75
N GLY A 205 -3.76 -17.19 -22.20
CA GLY A 205 -2.65 -16.66 -21.39
C GLY A 205 -2.87 -15.21 -20.96
N VAL A 206 -3.40 -14.37 -21.86
CA VAL A 206 -3.68 -12.96 -21.56
C VAL A 206 -4.90 -12.81 -20.67
N ILE A 207 -5.96 -13.60 -20.88
CA ILE A 207 -7.12 -13.63 -19.99
C ILE A 207 -6.69 -14.04 -18.58
N ALA A 208 -5.88 -15.09 -18.45
CA ALA A 208 -5.32 -15.53 -17.18
C ALA A 208 -4.49 -14.42 -16.52
N HIS A 209 -3.62 -13.75 -17.27
CA HIS A 209 -2.83 -12.61 -16.78
C HIS A 209 -3.73 -11.47 -16.26
N GLN A 210 -4.79 -11.11 -17.00
CA GLN A 210 -5.71 -10.05 -16.59
C GLN A 210 -6.50 -10.41 -15.33
N LEU A 211 -6.91 -11.67 -15.19
CA LEU A 211 -7.68 -12.16 -14.04
C LEU A 211 -6.84 -12.35 -12.78
N LEU A 212 -5.59 -12.80 -12.93
CA LEU A 212 -4.72 -13.16 -11.81
C LEU A 212 -3.83 -11.99 -11.35
N ILE A 213 -3.27 -11.23 -12.29
CA ILE A 213 -2.22 -10.22 -12.00
C ILE A 213 -2.79 -8.81 -12.06
N ALA A 214 -3.53 -8.48 -13.12
CA ALA A 214 -4.01 -7.11 -13.32
C ALA A 214 -5.21 -6.72 -12.44
N ALA A 215 -5.92 -7.69 -11.87
CA ALA A 215 -7.04 -7.45 -10.96
C ALA A 215 -6.63 -7.80 -9.52
N PRO A 216 -6.03 -6.87 -8.74
CA PRO A 216 -5.77 -7.12 -7.34
C PRO A 216 -7.10 -7.48 -6.67
N ARG A 217 -7.15 -8.69 -6.08
CA ARG A 217 -8.35 -9.23 -5.44
C ARG A 217 -8.67 -8.40 -4.21
N ARG A 218 -9.42 -7.31 -4.40
CA ARG A 218 -9.94 -6.53 -3.28
C ARG A 218 -10.84 -7.42 -2.44
N THR A 219 -10.54 -7.50 -1.15
CA THR A 219 -11.38 -8.24 -0.21
C THR A 219 -12.81 -7.69 -0.23
N PRO A 220 -13.84 -8.48 0.13
CA PRO A 220 -15.19 -7.96 0.28
C PRO A 220 -15.26 -6.71 1.18
N ALA A 221 -14.43 -6.65 2.24
CA ALA A 221 -14.30 -5.52 3.14
C ALA A 221 -13.73 -4.28 2.45
N GLU A 222 -12.63 -4.40 1.70
CA GLU A 222 -12.07 -3.29 0.92
C GLU A 222 -13.04 -2.76 -0.12
N ARG A 223 -13.80 -3.64 -0.78
CA ARG A 223 -14.83 -3.22 -1.74
C ARG A 223 -15.95 -2.45 -1.05
N ALA A 224 -16.37 -2.88 0.14
CA ALA A 224 -17.37 -2.17 0.93
C ALA A 224 -16.86 -0.79 1.36
N ALA A 225 -15.63 -0.71 1.87
CA ALA A 225 -14.97 0.54 2.25
C ALA A 225 -14.81 1.50 1.06
N ALA A 226 -14.35 1.01 -0.09
CA ALA A 226 -14.23 1.81 -1.31
C ALA A 226 -15.58 2.33 -1.82
N ARG A 227 -16.65 1.51 -1.74
CA ARG A 227 -18.02 1.95 -2.07
C ARG A 227 -18.51 3.02 -1.12
N GLN A 228 -18.23 2.90 0.18
CA GLN A 228 -18.58 3.90 1.17
C GLN A 228 -17.82 5.20 0.93
N ALA A 229 -16.50 5.14 0.72
CA ALA A 229 -15.67 6.30 0.40
C ALA A 229 -16.17 7.02 -0.87
N ALA A 230 -16.44 6.27 -1.94
CA ALA A 230 -17.00 6.84 -3.17
C ALA A 230 -18.40 7.45 -2.96
N ALA A 231 -19.25 6.82 -2.14
CA ALA A 231 -20.56 7.38 -1.81
C ALA A 231 -20.43 8.68 -0.99
N THR A 232 -19.49 8.75 -0.04
CA THR A 232 -19.18 9.96 0.73
C THR A 232 -18.65 11.06 -0.18
N ALA A 233 -17.66 10.76 -1.03
CA ALA A 233 -17.11 11.72 -2.00
C ALA A 233 -18.19 12.27 -2.95
N ARG A 234 -19.09 11.41 -3.45
CA ARG A 234 -20.22 11.84 -4.28
C ARG A 234 -21.19 12.75 -3.52
N ARG A 235 -21.40 12.51 -2.21
CA ARG A 235 -22.25 13.37 -1.36
C ARG A 235 -21.59 14.73 -1.14
N VAL A 236 -20.30 14.75 -0.82
CA VAL A 236 -19.51 15.98 -0.67
C VAL A 236 -19.53 16.80 -1.96
N ALA A 237 -19.22 16.18 -3.10
CA ALA A 237 -19.21 16.86 -4.40
C ALA A 237 -20.61 17.35 -4.84
N ARG A 238 -21.69 16.71 -4.37
CA ARG A 238 -23.07 17.22 -4.58
C ARG A 238 -23.37 18.41 -3.67
N ALA A 239 -22.98 18.34 -2.39
CA ALA A 239 -23.15 19.44 -1.46
C ALA A 239 -22.36 20.69 -1.90
N GLN A 240 -21.10 20.53 -2.34
CA GLN A 240 -20.28 21.60 -2.89
C GLN A 240 -20.94 22.25 -4.12
N ARG A 241 -21.44 21.44 -5.07
CA ARG A 241 -22.15 21.96 -6.24
C ARG A 241 -23.45 22.70 -5.89
N ALA A 242 -24.21 22.21 -4.90
CA ALA A 242 -25.41 22.88 -4.44
C ALA A 242 -25.07 24.19 -3.69
N ALA A 243 -23.99 24.21 -2.91
CA ALA A 243 -23.48 25.40 -2.25
C ALA A 243 -23.07 26.47 -3.27
N LEU A 244 -22.32 26.10 -4.31
CA LEU A 244 -21.91 27.02 -5.38
C LEU A 244 -23.11 27.64 -6.12
N ARG A 245 -24.22 26.91 -6.26
CA ARG A 245 -25.45 27.45 -6.88
C ARG A 245 -26.25 28.38 -5.98
N THR A 246 -26.10 28.23 -4.67
CA THR A 246 -26.83 29.03 -3.67
C THR A 246 -25.98 30.20 -3.18
N ALA A 247 -24.68 30.22 -3.52
CA ALA A 247 -23.77 31.30 -3.19
C ALA A 247 -24.22 32.60 -3.84
N VAL A 248 -24.09 33.70 -3.11
CA VAL A 248 -24.36 35.04 -3.62
C VAL A 248 -23.03 35.66 -4.03
N ALA A 249 -22.98 36.25 -5.21
CA ALA A 249 -21.82 37.04 -5.62
C ALA A 249 -21.93 38.44 -5.00
N GLU A 250 -20.94 38.82 -4.21
CA GLU A 250 -20.73 40.17 -3.74
C GLU A 250 -19.71 40.82 -4.67
N ILE A 251 -20.07 41.98 -5.24
CA ILE A 251 -19.21 42.75 -6.15
C ILE A 251 -18.85 44.02 -5.40
N ASP A 252 -17.55 44.19 -5.11
CA ASP A 252 -17.01 45.37 -4.44
C ASP A 252 -16.96 46.57 -5.41
N PRO A 253 -16.89 47.82 -4.90
CA PRO A 253 -16.87 49.03 -5.74
C PRO A 253 -15.66 49.15 -6.67
N ASP A 254 -14.58 48.43 -6.39
CA ASP A 254 -13.37 48.35 -7.20
C ASP A 254 -13.50 47.36 -8.37
N GLY A 255 -14.65 46.69 -8.51
CA GLY A 255 -14.93 45.69 -9.55
C GLY A 255 -14.47 44.28 -9.20
N THR A 256 -13.96 44.04 -7.98
CA THR A 256 -13.64 42.69 -7.52
C THR A 256 -14.91 41.94 -7.11
N ALA A 257 -14.97 40.63 -7.39
CA ALA A 257 -16.14 39.80 -7.09
C ALA A 257 -15.76 38.61 -6.22
N ARG A 258 -16.51 38.36 -5.15
CA ARG A 258 -16.34 37.21 -4.25
C ARG A 258 -17.65 36.45 -4.04
N LEU A 259 -17.56 35.14 -3.85
CA LEU A 259 -18.72 34.30 -3.53
C LEU A 259 -18.89 34.20 -2.02
N VAL A 260 -20.04 34.64 -1.51
CA VAL A 260 -20.39 34.56 -0.10
C VAL A 260 -21.37 33.40 0.12
N PHE A 261 -21.05 32.55 1.09
CA PHE A 261 -21.87 31.40 1.48
C PHE A 261 -22.50 31.66 2.84
N ARG A 262 -23.81 31.42 2.98
CA ARG A 262 -24.49 31.55 4.27
C ARG A 262 -24.03 30.44 5.24
N PRO A 263 -23.45 30.77 6.40
CA PRO A 263 -23.04 29.76 7.38
C PRO A 263 -24.27 29.01 7.92
N GLY A 264 -24.16 27.70 8.12
CA GLY A 264 -25.26 26.88 8.63
C GLY A 264 -25.11 25.39 8.34
N ARG A 265 -26.00 24.59 8.93
CA ARG A 265 -26.09 23.15 8.62
C ARG A 265 -27.13 22.96 7.53
N TYR A 266 -26.73 22.34 6.42
CA TYR A 266 -27.60 22.12 5.28
C TYR A 266 -27.74 20.64 4.95
N ARG A 267 -28.94 20.25 4.54
CA ARG A 267 -29.22 18.99 3.87
C ARG A 267 -29.40 19.25 2.38
N VAL A 268 -28.79 18.39 1.57
CA VAL A 268 -28.99 18.44 0.13
C VAL A 268 -30.37 17.88 -0.19
N ARG A 269 -31.26 18.70 -0.77
CA ARG A 269 -32.63 18.33 -1.17
C ARG A 269 -32.66 17.50 -2.46
N ARG A 270 -33.87 17.12 -2.89
CA ARG A 270 -34.15 16.17 -3.98
C ARG A 270 -33.24 16.40 -5.19
N PHE A 271 -32.67 15.32 -5.72
CA PHE A 271 -31.75 15.31 -6.87
C PHE A 271 -30.43 16.07 -6.73
N GLY A 272 -30.05 16.54 -5.54
CA GLY A 272 -28.73 17.15 -5.36
C GLY A 272 -28.64 18.59 -5.84
N ARG A 273 -29.79 19.26 -6.05
CA ARG A 273 -29.81 20.59 -6.67
C ARG A 273 -29.80 21.74 -5.69
N ASP A 274 -30.51 21.59 -4.58
CA ASP A 274 -30.73 22.68 -3.63
C ASP A 274 -30.24 22.31 -2.22
N LEU A 275 -29.81 23.31 -1.48
CA LEU A 275 -29.56 23.21 -0.04
C LEU A 275 -30.81 23.62 0.72
N ALA A 276 -31.24 22.83 1.70
CA ALA A 276 -32.21 23.24 2.70
C ALA A 276 -31.55 23.23 4.06
N GLU A 277 -31.89 24.19 4.90
CA GLU A 277 -31.43 24.21 6.28
C GLU A 277 -31.82 22.89 6.98
N ALA A 278 -30.85 22.28 7.64
CA ALA A 278 -31.00 21.04 8.35
C ALA A 278 -31.34 21.35 9.80
N ALA A 279 -32.63 21.31 10.12
CA ALA A 279 -33.07 21.16 11.50
C ALA A 279 -32.62 19.78 12.00
N VAL A 280 -31.65 19.74 12.90
CA VAL A 280 -31.22 18.52 13.59
C VAL A 280 -32.15 18.35 14.80
N PRO A 281 -32.93 17.25 14.90
CA PRO A 281 -33.72 16.99 16.10
C PRO A 281 -32.79 16.93 17.33
N GLY A 282 -33.04 17.78 18.33
CA GLY A 282 -32.31 17.79 19.60
C GLY A 282 -31.17 18.82 19.73
N LEU A 283 -30.96 19.75 18.79
CA LEU A 283 -30.20 20.98 19.04
C LEU A 283 -31.15 22.18 18.98
N PRO A 284 -31.22 23.03 20.02
CA PRO A 284 -32.00 24.26 19.94
C PRO A 284 -31.37 25.16 18.89
N VAL A 285 -32.11 25.42 17.82
CA VAL A 285 -31.82 26.50 16.87
C VAL A 285 -32.62 27.68 17.39
N GLU A 286 -32.02 28.51 18.24
CA GLU A 286 -32.60 29.82 18.48
C GLU A 286 -32.56 30.62 17.17
N PRO A 287 -33.66 31.27 16.77
CA PRO A 287 -33.66 32.11 15.60
C PRO A 287 -32.64 33.24 15.82
N VAL A 288 -31.78 33.48 14.83
CA VAL A 288 -30.70 34.49 14.87
C VAL A 288 -31.22 35.88 15.28
N THR A 289 -32.50 36.17 15.04
CA THR A 289 -33.15 37.41 15.47
C THR A 289 -33.23 37.53 17.00
N ALA A 290 -33.60 36.47 17.73
CA ALA A 290 -33.70 36.53 19.19
C ALA A 290 -32.33 36.74 19.87
N VAL A 291 -31.27 36.15 19.29
CA VAL A 291 -29.89 36.36 19.76
C VAL A 291 -29.38 37.75 19.38
N ALA A 292 -29.69 38.24 18.17
CA ALA A 292 -29.33 39.59 17.75
C ALA A 292 -30.03 40.66 18.59
N ASP A 293 -31.31 40.46 18.91
CA ASP A 293 -32.09 41.35 19.77
C ASP A 293 -31.55 41.33 21.22
N SER A 294 -31.21 40.14 21.75
CA SER A 294 -30.56 40.00 23.06
C SER A 294 -29.18 40.67 23.11
N ILE A 295 -28.39 40.60 22.05
CA ILE A 295 -27.06 41.23 21.99
C ILE A 295 -27.21 42.74 21.82
N ALA A 296 -28.18 43.21 21.03
CA ALA A 296 -28.49 44.63 20.89
C ALA A 296 -28.99 45.24 22.21
N GLU A 297 -29.84 44.53 22.97
CA GLU A 297 -30.25 44.93 24.31
C GLU A 297 -29.07 44.96 25.29
N GLN A 298 -28.21 43.94 25.29
CA GLN A 298 -27.01 43.93 26.13
C GLN A 298 -26.02 45.04 25.77
N ALA A 299 -25.80 45.32 24.48
CA ALA A 299 -24.95 46.41 24.03
C ALA A 299 -25.53 47.79 24.40
N THR A 300 -26.85 47.94 24.29
CA THR A 300 -27.55 49.18 24.69
C THR A 300 -27.50 49.37 26.20
N ALA A 301 -27.71 48.30 26.98
CA ALA A 301 -27.58 48.33 28.43
C ALA A 301 -26.14 48.68 28.85
N TRP A 302 -25.14 48.11 28.18
CA TRP A 302 -23.72 48.40 28.45
C TRP A 302 -23.37 49.86 28.16
N LEU A 303 -23.85 50.41 27.03
CA LEU A 303 -23.69 51.82 26.66
C LEU A 303 -24.42 52.79 27.60
N GLN A 304 -25.54 52.37 28.21
CA GLN A 304 -26.24 53.18 29.22
C GLN A 304 -25.58 53.14 30.60
N THR A 305 -24.78 52.10 30.90
CA THR A 305 -24.02 52.00 32.16
C THR A 305 -22.68 52.73 32.15
N GLU A 306 -22.19 53.25 31.02
CA GLU A 306 -21.01 54.12 31.00
C GLU A 306 -21.40 55.61 31.04
N PRO A 307 -21.20 56.32 32.16
CA PRO A 307 -21.28 57.77 32.17
C PRO A 307 -20.04 58.38 31.49
N GLY A 308 -20.26 58.86 30.26
CA GLY A 308 -19.55 59.94 29.58
C GLY A 308 -18.06 60.14 29.88
N ARG A 309 -17.18 59.43 29.16
CA ARG A 309 -15.80 59.88 28.97
C ARG A 309 -15.74 60.77 27.75
N ALA A 310 -15.84 62.09 27.96
CA ALA A 310 -15.50 63.08 26.96
C ALA A 310 -14.06 62.83 26.46
N VAL A 311 -13.93 62.49 25.18
CA VAL A 311 -12.63 62.44 24.51
C VAL A 311 -12.40 63.83 23.94
N ASP A 312 -11.63 64.63 24.67
CA ASP A 312 -11.10 65.90 24.18
C ASP A 312 -10.24 65.65 22.95
N GLY A 313 -10.59 66.34 21.87
CA GLY A 313 -9.82 66.35 20.63
C GLY A 313 -8.54 67.16 20.79
N THR A 314 -7.41 66.58 20.42
CA THR A 314 -6.28 67.36 19.87
C THR A 314 -5.52 66.52 18.85
N PRO A 315 -5.38 66.97 17.58
CA PRO A 315 -4.59 66.30 16.57
C PRO A 315 -3.12 66.78 16.62
N GLY A 316 -2.18 65.92 17.00
CA GLY A 316 -0.74 66.09 16.75
C GLY A 316 -0.32 65.08 15.69
N ARG A 317 0.06 65.43 14.47
CA ARG A 317 1.23 66.21 13.98
C ARG A 317 2.59 65.52 14.21
N GLY A 318 2.93 64.63 13.26
CA GLY A 318 4.27 64.41 12.66
C GLY A 318 5.32 63.62 13.46
N PRO A 319 6.48 63.27 12.86
CA PRO A 319 6.99 63.73 11.56
C PRO A 319 7.59 62.65 10.64
N ALA A 320 7.87 63.10 9.42
CA ALA A 320 8.66 62.47 8.37
C ALA A 320 10.18 62.49 8.64
N GLY A 321 10.92 61.65 7.91
CA GLY A 321 12.37 61.70 7.69
C GLY A 321 13.04 60.35 8.03
N GLY A 322 13.95 59.76 7.25
CA GLY A 322 14.62 60.10 5.98
C GLY A 322 14.90 58.80 5.20
N ARG A 323 14.97 58.81 3.86
CA ARG A 323 16.13 59.18 3.02
C ARG A 323 17.36 58.32 3.35
N GLY A 324 17.60 57.29 2.54
CA GLY A 324 18.78 57.19 1.65
C GLY A 324 19.72 56.13 2.23
N GLU A 325 20.48 55.33 1.51
CA GLU A 325 20.92 55.35 0.12
C GLU A 325 21.71 54.03 -0.08
N ASP A 326 21.90 53.67 -1.36
CA ASP A 326 23.03 52.89 -1.90
C ASP A 326 23.04 51.36 -1.88
N GLY A 327 23.17 50.81 -3.09
CA GLY A 327 24.33 49.94 -3.37
C GLY A 327 24.05 48.66 -4.13
N ASP A 328 24.04 48.75 -5.46
CA ASP A 328 24.08 47.65 -6.42
C ASP A 328 25.21 46.64 -6.19
N ALA A 329 24.96 45.36 -6.51
CA ALA A 329 25.62 44.63 -7.61
C ALA A 329 25.55 43.10 -7.46
N ALA A 330 24.86 42.49 -8.44
CA ALA A 330 25.22 41.30 -9.22
C ALA A 330 25.95 40.08 -8.59
N GLY A 331 25.28 38.93 -8.75
CA GLY A 331 25.90 37.75 -9.37
C GLY A 331 26.16 36.54 -8.48
N GLY A 332 25.49 35.41 -8.77
CA GLY A 332 25.95 34.09 -8.31
C GLY A 332 24.87 33.03 -8.19
N ASP A 333 24.77 32.17 -9.20
CA ASP A 333 24.06 30.88 -9.21
C ASP A 333 24.33 30.03 -7.95
N ARG A 334 23.25 29.54 -7.31
CA ARG A 334 23.02 28.12 -6.92
C ARG A 334 21.84 27.99 -5.94
N ALA A 335 20.82 27.24 -6.36
CA ALA A 335 19.98 26.43 -5.45
C ALA A 335 20.86 25.34 -4.78
N PRO A 336 20.46 24.67 -3.67
CA PRO A 336 19.09 24.46 -3.16
C PRO A 336 18.95 24.62 -1.62
N VAL A 337 17.74 24.38 -1.09
CA VAL A 337 17.39 23.85 0.26
C VAL A 337 16.09 24.50 0.75
N GLY A 338 15.11 23.66 1.12
CA GLY A 338 13.82 24.10 1.69
C GLY A 338 13.94 24.67 3.11
N PRO A 339 12.85 25.23 3.66
CA PRO A 339 12.19 24.51 4.76
C PRO A 339 10.66 24.68 4.79
N GLY A 340 9.97 23.74 5.46
CA GLY A 340 8.55 23.85 5.78
C GLY A 340 8.27 24.84 6.93
N PRO A 341 7.00 25.17 7.19
CA PRO A 341 6.59 25.77 8.45
C PRO A 341 6.05 24.72 9.43
N ALA A 342 6.63 24.76 10.63
CA ALA A 342 6.19 24.11 11.86
C ALA A 342 4.88 24.74 12.39
N PRO A 343 4.17 24.04 13.30
CA PRO A 343 2.83 24.40 13.77
C PRO A 343 2.86 25.43 14.90
N VAL A 344 1.82 26.25 14.97
CA VAL A 344 1.61 27.18 16.09
C VAL A 344 1.10 26.45 17.33
N SER A 345 1.81 26.68 18.43
CA SER A 345 1.49 26.32 19.80
C SER A 345 0.23 27.02 20.31
N GLY A 346 -0.52 26.30 21.13
CA GLY A 346 -1.50 26.84 22.07
C GLY A 346 -1.79 25.80 23.16
N GLY A 347 -0.96 25.75 24.19
CA GLY A 347 -1.33 25.20 25.50
C GLY A 347 -2.36 26.13 26.17
N GLY A 348 -3.12 25.77 27.19
CA GLY A 348 -3.08 24.65 28.13
C GLY A 348 -3.66 25.19 29.44
N ALA A 349 -4.60 24.48 30.06
CA ALA A 349 -5.00 24.58 31.47
C ALA A 349 -6.02 23.45 31.71
N ALA A 350 -5.64 22.37 32.39
CA ALA A 350 -5.48 22.20 33.84
C ALA A 350 -6.74 21.53 34.43
N ASP A 351 -6.54 20.24 34.72
CA ASP A 351 -7.33 19.35 35.58
C ASP A 351 -7.36 19.88 37.03
N PRO A 352 -8.32 19.50 37.89
CA PRO A 352 -8.06 18.32 38.73
C PRO A 352 -9.29 17.45 39.07
N SER A 353 -9.10 16.13 38.87
CA SER A 353 -9.38 14.98 39.74
C SER A 353 -10.51 15.06 40.79
N THR A 354 -11.37 14.04 40.88
CA THR A 354 -11.37 12.98 41.92
C THR A 354 -12.43 11.92 41.60
N GLY A 355 -12.09 10.64 41.79
CA GLY A 355 -12.79 9.48 41.23
C GLY A 355 -14.00 8.94 41.99
N SER A 356 -14.60 7.90 41.41
CA SER A 356 -15.07 6.69 42.08
C SER A 356 -15.67 5.73 41.06
N ASP A 357 -15.57 4.46 41.40
CA ASP A 357 -15.97 3.28 40.66
C ASP A 357 -17.36 3.35 40.00
N GLN A 358 -17.46 2.86 38.76
CA GLN A 358 -18.52 1.93 38.36
C GLN A 358 -18.30 1.31 36.97
N ARG A 359 -18.05 -0.01 37.00
CA ARG A 359 -18.45 -1.08 36.06
C ARG A 359 -18.36 -0.83 34.55
N GLU A 360 -17.54 -1.69 33.93
CA GLU A 360 -17.61 -2.07 32.51
C GLU A 360 -19.04 -2.34 32.02
N PRO A 361 -19.42 -1.75 30.87
CA PRO A 361 -20.42 -2.31 29.98
C PRO A 361 -19.75 -2.86 28.72
N THR A 362 -19.92 -4.16 28.51
CA THR A 362 -19.57 -4.93 27.31
C THR A 362 -20.06 -4.24 26.02
N PRO A 363 -19.29 -4.19 24.92
CA PRO A 363 -19.72 -3.52 23.71
C PRO A 363 -20.83 -4.29 22.99
N ALA A 364 -22.06 -3.78 23.11
CA ALA A 364 -23.20 -4.18 22.30
C ALA A 364 -22.97 -3.79 20.82
N LYS A 365 -22.94 -4.81 19.95
CA LYS A 365 -22.90 -4.66 18.48
C LYS A 365 -24.10 -3.83 17.98
N PRO A 366 -23.90 -2.69 17.28
CA PRO A 366 -24.99 -2.06 16.55
C PRO A 366 -25.16 -2.77 15.20
N ARG A 367 -26.26 -3.50 15.08
CA ARG A 367 -26.75 -4.06 13.80
C ARG A 367 -27.07 -2.93 12.83
N ALA A 368 -26.47 -3.01 11.65
CA ALA A 368 -26.71 -2.15 10.51
C ALA A 368 -28.21 -2.11 10.11
N SER A 369 -28.80 -0.92 10.14
CA SER A 369 -30.08 -0.61 9.50
C SER A 369 -29.83 0.02 8.13
N ARG A 370 -29.94 -0.75 7.05
CA ARG A 370 -30.27 -0.22 5.72
C ARG A 370 -31.23 -1.13 4.97
N ALA A 371 -32.45 -0.61 4.85
CA ALA A 371 -33.38 -0.72 3.72
C ALA A 371 -33.23 -1.96 2.84
N ARG A 372 -33.97 -3.00 3.24
CA ARG A 372 -34.37 -4.12 2.38
C ARG A 372 -35.12 -3.58 1.16
N LYS A 373 -34.63 -3.94 -0.03
CA LYS A 373 -35.49 -4.30 -1.15
C LYS A 373 -36.65 -5.16 -0.63
N SER A 374 -37.86 -4.85 -1.07
CA SER A 374 -39.09 -5.61 -0.87
C SER A 374 -38.80 -7.12 -0.79
N ARG A 375 -38.78 -7.62 0.44
CA ARG A 375 -38.73 -9.04 0.71
C ARG A 375 -40.17 -9.51 0.57
N PRO A 376 -40.47 -10.56 -0.23
CA PRO A 376 -41.80 -11.14 -0.24
C PRO A 376 -42.18 -11.45 1.22
N THR A 377 -43.43 -11.15 1.57
CA THR A 377 -44.05 -11.45 2.84
C THR A 377 -43.55 -12.80 3.35
N ARG A 378 -42.98 -12.79 4.55
CA ARG A 378 -42.50 -13.99 5.24
C ARG A 378 -43.69 -14.96 5.28
N PRO A 379 -43.62 -16.16 4.69
CA PRO A 379 -44.74 -17.08 4.75
C PRO A 379 -45.05 -17.36 6.22
N VAL A 380 -46.34 -17.29 6.54
CA VAL A 380 -46.91 -17.74 7.82
C VAL A 380 -46.26 -19.07 8.17
N ARG A 381 -45.76 -19.24 9.41
CA ARG A 381 -45.19 -20.52 9.83
C ARG A 381 -46.32 -21.55 9.81
N ARG A 382 -46.41 -22.32 8.72
CA ARG A 382 -47.34 -23.45 8.60
C ARG A 382 -47.09 -24.41 9.75
N SER A 383 -48.15 -24.84 10.43
CA SER A 383 -48.04 -25.84 11.49
C SER A 383 -47.62 -27.18 10.88
N VAL A 384 -47.07 -28.07 11.72
CA VAL A 384 -46.68 -29.41 11.25
C VAL A 384 -47.90 -30.21 10.77
N GLU A 385 -49.05 -30.04 11.41
CA GLU A 385 -50.31 -30.69 11.00
C GLU A 385 -50.80 -30.19 9.64
N GLN A 386 -50.65 -28.89 9.37
CA GLN A 386 -50.97 -28.34 8.06
C GLN A 386 -50.07 -28.94 6.96
N LEU A 387 -48.77 -29.07 7.23
CA LEU A 387 -47.84 -29.71 6.29
C LEU A 387 -48.14 -31.19 6.06
N ARG A 388 -48.68 -31.90 7.06
CA ARG A 388 -49.14 -33.30 6.89
C ARG A 388 -50.34 -33.40 5.97
N ARG A 389 -51.32 -32.50 6.11
CA ARG A 389 -52.50 -32.45 5.22
C ARG A 389 -52.08 -32.13 3.78
N GLU A 390 -51.29 -31.07 3.60
CA GLU A 390 -50.78 -30.68 2.27
C GLU A 390 -49.93 -31.79 1.63
N PHE A 391 -49.17 -32.56 2.44
CA PHE A 391 -48.41 -33.71 1.97
C PHE A 391 -49.31 -34.88 1.52
N ALA A 392 -50.35 -35.21 2.29
CA ALA A 392 -51.31 -36.24 1.91
C ALA A 392 -52.08 -35.86 0.64
N ASP A 393 -52.52 -34.60 0.55
CA ASP A 393 -53.19 -34.05 -0.64
C ASP A 393 -52.28 -34.11 -1.86
N ALA A 394 -50.99 -33.77 -1.72
CA ALA A 394 -50.01 -33.80 -2.81
C ALA A 394 -49.75 -35.22 -3.33
N ILE A 395 -49.77 -36.23 -2.46
CA ILE A 395 -49.68 -37.64 -2.86
C ILE A 395 -50.96 -38.05 -3.60
N ALA A 396 -52.13 -37.73 -3.05
CA ALA A 396 -53.42 -38.09 -3.63
C ALA A 396 -53.65 -37.42 -5.01
N SER A 397 -53.19 -36.18 -5.17
CA SER A 397 -53.34 -35.43 -6.41
C SER A 397 -52.23 -35.69 -7.44
N GLY A 398 -51.20 -36.47 -7.10
CA GLY A 398 -50.02 -36.64 -7.95
C GLY A 398 -49.30 -35.33 -8.26
N ALA A 399 -49.16 -34.44 -7.27
CA ALA A 399 -48.61 -33.10 -7.47
C ALA A 399 -47.23 -33.13 -8.15
N ALA A 400 -47.02 -32.27 -9.14
CA ALA A 400 -45.74 -32.17 -9.81
C ALA A 400 -44.71 -31.39 -8.97
N ASP A 401 -43.49 -31.93 -8.87
CA ASP A 401 -42.31 -31.19 -8.42
C ASP A 401 -42.06 -30.02 -9.39
N PRO A 402 -41.54 -28.86 -8.94
CA PRO A 402 -41.14 -27.75 -9.83
C PRO A 402 -40.22 -28.12 -11.01
N ASN A 403 -39.59 -29.30 -11.00
CA ASN A 403 -38.85 -29.85 -12.15
C ASN A 403 -39.72 -30.63 -13.18
N GLY A 404 -41.04 -30.66 -13.01
CA GLY A 404 -41.98 -31.24 -13.99
C GLY A 404 -42.25 -32.74 -13.84
N GLY A 405 -41.65 -33.42 -12.86
CA GLY A 405 -41.94 -34.82 -12.54
C GLY A 405 -42.95 -34.99 -11.40
N PRO A 406 -43.60 -36.14 -11.25
CA PRO A 406 -44.46 -36.41 -10.09
C PRO A 406 -43.65 -36.33 -8.79
N MET A 407 -44.26 -35.83 -7.72
CA MET A 407 -43.65 -35.79 -6.40
C MET A 407 -43.29 -37.20 -5.94
N ASP A 408 -42.04 -37.39 -5.52
CA ASP A 408 -41.57 -38.62 -4.90
C ASP A 408 -41.70 -38.53 -3.37
N PRO A 409 -42.62 -39.29 -2.74
CA PRO A 409 -42.82 -39.24 -1.30
C PRO A 409 -41.70 -39.91 -0.50
N THR A 410 -40.77 -40.62 -1.16
CA THR A 410 -39.57 -41.20 -0.53
C THR A 410 -38.35 -40.27 -0.57
N SER A 411 -38.44 -39.14 -1.28
CA SER A 411 -37.35 -38.16 -1.36
C SER A 411 -37.67 -36.90 -0.56
N ALA A 412 -36.94 -36.67 0.54
CA ALA A 412 -37.07 -35.46 1.35
C ALA A 412 -36.85 -34.17 0.53
N GLN A 413 -36.01 -34.22 -0.51
CA GLN A 413 -35.77 -33.09 -1.40
C GLN A 413 -36.95 -32.83 -2.34
N SER A 414 -37.62 -33.88 -2.82
CA SER A 414 -38.85 -33.73 -3.61
C SER A 414 -39.96 -33.13 -2.73
N ILE A 415 -40.15 -33.65 -1.51
CA ILE A 415 -41.13 -33.13 -0.54
C ILE A 415 -40.87 -31.65 -0.22
N ALA A 416 -39.62 -31.28 0.06
CA ALA A 416 -39.26 -29.89 0.38
C ALA A 416 -39.56 -28.93 -0.77
N ARG A 417 -39.36 -29.37 -2.02
CA ARG A 417 -39.62 -28.57 -3.21
C ARG A 417 -41.11 -28.43 -3.50
N THR A 418 -41.85 -29.54 -3.50
CA THR A 418 -43.28 -29.57 -3.78
C THR A 418 -44.05 -28.76 -2.73
N LEU A 419 -43.77 -28.96 -1.44
CA LEU A 419 -44.46 -28.24 -0.36
C LEU A 419 -43.83 -26.89 -0.02
N ARG A 420 -42.71 -26.50 -0.65
CA ARG A 420 -41.93 -25.29 -0.32
C ARG A 420 -41.64 -25.15 1.18
N CYS A 421 -41.28 -26.25 1.82
CA CYS A 421 -40.96 -26.31 3.25
C CYS A 421 -39.45 -26.50 3.48
N GLY A 422 -38.99 -26.34 4.72
CA GLY A 422 -37.58 -26.55 5.07
C GLY A 422 -37.18 -28.03 5.07
N ASP A 423 -35.88 -28.31 5.06
CA ASP A 423 -35.34 -29.68 5.05
C ASP A 423 -35.80 -30.53 6.26
N HIS A 424 -35.84 -29.94 7.45
CA HIS A 424 -36.23 -30.63 8.68
C HIS A 424 -37.68 -31.18 8.65
N PRO A 425 -38.74 -30.37 8.37
CA PRO A 425 -40.09 -30.90 8.25
C PRO A 425 -40.24 -31.89 7.09
N ALA A 426 -39.53 -31.71 5.97
CA ALA A 426 -39.57 -32.66 4.86
C ALA A 426 -39.04 -34.05 5.23
N ARG A 427 -37.90 -34.13 5.93
CA ARG A 427 -37.38 -35.40 6.47
C ARG A 427 -38.30 -36.06 7.49
N ARG A 428 -39.03 -35.25 8.27
CA ARG A 428 -40.01 -35.76 9.22
C ARG A 428 -41.19 -36.41 8.51
N LEU A 429 -41.78 -35.73 7.52
CA LEU A 429 -42.88 -36.26 6.71
C LEU A 429 -42.48 -37.54 5.98
N ARG A 430 -41.27 -37.58 5.42
CA ARG A 430 -40.73 -38.79 4.78
C ARG A 430 -40.70 -39.98 5.75
N ARG A 431 -40.16 -39.80 6.96
CA ARG A 431 -40.10 -40.86 7.97
C ARG A 431 -41.47 -41.33 8.41
N GLU A 432 -42.42 -40.41 8.58
CA GLU A 432 -43.81 -40.73 8.94
C GLU A 432 -44.50 -41.54 7.81
N TYR A 433 -44.20 -41.21 6.55
CA TYR A 433 -44.67 -41.96 5.38
C TYR A 433 -44.02 -43.34 5.25
N GLU A 434 -42.71 -43.43 5.48
CA GLU A 434 -41.96 -44.70 5.51
C GLU A 434 -42.51 -45.63 6.60
N SER A 435 -42.75 -45.12 7.82
CA SER A 435 -43.35 -45.92 8.90
C SER A 435 -44.78 -46.37 8.59
N SER A 436 -45.60 -45.54 7.94
CA SER A 436 -46.99 -45.90 7.59
C SER A 436 -47.12 -46.94 6.48
N LYS A 437 -46.01 -47.34 5.84
CA LYS A 437 -45.99 -48.42 4.86
C LYS A 437 -45.58 -49.77 5.45
N GLU A 438 -44.97 -49.76 6.63
CA GLU A 438 -44.53 -50.97 7.33
C GLU A 438 -45.64 -51.55 8.23
N ASP A 439 -46.63 -50.72 8.58
CA ASP A 439 -47.92 -51.09 9.18
C ASP A 439 -48.98 -51.38 8.10
#